data_AF-A0A2E7BHI1-F1
#
_entry.id   AF-A0A2E7BHI1-F1
#
_cell.length_a   1.000
_cell.length_b   1.000
_cell.length_c   1.000
_cell.angle_alpha   90.00
_cell.angle_beta   90.00
_cell.angle_gamma   90.00
#
_symmetry.space_group_name_H-M   'P 1'
#
loop_
_entity.id
_entity.type
_entity.pdbx_description
1 polymer ?
#
loop_
_entity_poly.entity_id
_entity_poly.type
_entity_poly.pdbx_seq_one_letter_code
_entity_poly.pdbx_strand_id
1 'polypeptide(L)'
;MVDFASALDTKANDVEKPPVQPQGTYIWTVTKVPSISTSKSGEWSIVEFPIKAVSAEDDVDPEELEEFGSLNGAMNRISFMAPTADTPEAEADRTKALYRIKKFCQNTLRVDAEEDASIRELLDAAVNCQFMAQATWRPSDDGEETYIDVKGYAPVD
;
A
#
# COMPACT_ATOMS: atom_id res chain seq x y z
N MET A 1 -15.73 18.16 -1.54
CA MET A 1 -15.51 18.18 -0.08
C MET A 1 -16.88 17.98 0.53
N VAL A 2 -17.09 16.92 1.31
CA VAL A 2 -18.41 16.64 1.90
C VAL A 2 -18.66 17.66 2.99
N ASP A 3 -19.80 18.35 2.90
CA ASP A 3 -20.30 19.15 4.00
C ASP A 3 -21.01 18.22 4.99
N PHE A 4 -20.38 17.99 6.14
CA PHE A 4 -20.92 17.12 7.17
C PHE A 4 -22.30 17.59 7.68
N ALA A 5 -22.61 18.89 7.63
CA ALA A 5 -23.93 19.38 8.01
C ALA A 5 -25.04 18.77 7.14
N SER A 6 -24.78 18.61 5.83
CA SER A 6 -25.71 17.97 4.89
C SER A 6 -25.74 16.44 4.98
N ALA A 7 -24.62 15.82 5.36
CA ALA A 7 -24.54 14.36 5.48
C ALA A 7 -25.31 13.84 6.71
N LEU A 8 -25.42 14.64 7.77
CA LEU A 8 -26.13 14.27 9.00
C LEU A 8 -27.64 14.11 8.83
N ASP A 9 -28.23 14.67 7.76
CA ASP A 9 -29.64 14.49 7.42
C ASP A 9 -29.93 13.14 6.72
N THR A 10 -28.90 12.37 6.39
CA THR A 10 -29.03 11.02 5.83
C THR A 10 -29.62 10.09 6.89
N LYS A 11 -30.65 9.31 6.53
CA LYS A 11 -31.22 8.35 7.48
C LYS A 11 -30.21 7.24 7.76
N ALA A 12 -30.15 6.79 9.00
CA ALA A 12 -29.23 5.73 9.40
C ALA A 12 -29.40 4.43 8.59
N ASN A 13 -30.62 4.09 8.20
CA ASN A 13 -30.89 2.90 7.37
C ASN A 13 -30.39 3.04 5.92
N ASP A 14 -30.12 4.26 5.46
CA ASP A 14 -29.60 4.54 4.12
C ASP A 14 -28.06 4.57 4.11
N VAL A 15 -27.42 4.40 5.28
CA VAL A 15 -25.96 4.32 5.41
C VAL A 15 -25.54 2.86 5.30
N GLU A 16 -25.26 2.43 4.07
CA GLU A 16 -24.74 1.10 3.79
C GLU A 16 -23.22 1.03 3.98
N LYS A 17 -22.72 -0.15 4.37
CA LYS A 17 -21.28 -0.39 4.48
C LYS A 17 -20.67 -0.28 3.08
N PRO A 18 -19.59 0.51 2.90
CA PRO A 18 -18.93 0.60 1.60
C PRO A 18 -18.48 -0.79 1.10
N PRO A 19 -18.58 -1.06 -0.20
CA PRO A 19 -18.09 -2.30 -0.77
C PRO A 19 -16.58 -2.41 -0.56
N VAL A 20 -16.13 -3.64 -0.33
CA VAL A 20 -14.71 -3.95 -0.11
C VAL A 20 -14.09 -4.25 -1.48
N GLN A 21 -12.84 -3.81 -1.70
CA GLN A 21 -12.12 -4.15 -2.93
C GLN A 21 -12.07 -5.68 -3.08
N PRO A 22 -12.47 -6.25 -4.21
CA PRO A 22 -12.45 -7.70 -4.42
C PRO A 22 -11.05 -8.29 -4.26
N GLN A 23 -10.98 -9.58 -3.94
CA GLN A 23 -9.70 -10.29 -3.94
C GLN A 23 -9.25 -10.60 -5.37
N GLY A 24 -7.94 -10.73 -5.55
CA GLY A 24 -7.34 -11.12 -6.82
C GLY A 24 -6.13 -10.26 -7.15
N THR A 25 -5.67 -10.35 -8.38
CA THR A 25 -4.45 -9.70 -8.85
C THR A 25 -4.77 -8.36 -9.48
N TYR A 26 -3.97 -7.35 -9.11
CA TYR A 26 -4.10 -6.00 -9.64
C TYR A 26 -2.74 -5.47 -10.06
N ILE A 27 -2.76 -4.56 -11.04
CA ILE A 27 -1.67 -3.64 -11.29
C ILE A 27 -1.83 -2.46 -10.34
N TRP A 28 -0.80 -2.21 -9.54
CA TRP A 28 -0.73 -1.12 -8.58
C TRP A 28 0.26 -0.07 -9.08
N THR A 29 0.00 1.20 -8.78
CA THR A 29 0.93 2.29 -9.01
C THR A 29 1.27 3.01 -7.71
N VAL A 30 2.51 3.45 -7.56
CA VAL A 30 2.92 4.34 -6.47
C VAL A 30 2.43 5.75 -6.77
N THR A 31 1.55 6.28 -5.93
CA THR A 31 0.81 7.53 -6.23
C THR A 31 1.59 8.80 -5.88
N LYS A 32 2.50 8.73 -4.91
CA LYS A 32 3.26 9.86 -4.37
C LYS A 32 4.60 9.37 -3.83
N VAL A 33 5.53 10.31 -3.61
CA VAL A 33 6.80 10.03 -2.96
C VAL A 33 6.54 9.34 -1.61
N PRO A 34 7.19 8.20 -1.33
CA PRO A 34 7.04 7.49 -0.06
C PRO A 34 7.35 8.36 1.14
N SER A 35 6.51 8.29 2.18
CA SER A 35 6.69 9.07 3.40
C SER A 35 7.48 8.31 4.45
N ILE A 36 8.31 9.03 5.22
CA ILE A 36 9.02 8.48 6.38
C ILE A 36 8.36 9.02 7.64
N SER A 37 7.98 8.12 8.54
CA SER A 37 7.40 8.46 9.83
C SER A 37 7.99 7.60 10.94
N THR A 38 7.64 7.91 12.19
CA THR A 38 7.99 7.10 13.36
C THR A 38 6.71 6.59 13.99
N SER A 39 6.72 5.36 14.52
CA SER A 39 5.60 4.82 15.30
C SER A 39 5.26 5.73 16.47
N LYS A 40 4.03 5.64 16.98
CA LYS A 40 3.61 6.39 18.17
C LYS A 40 4.50 6.10 19.39
N SER A 41 5.05 4.88 19.49
CA SER A 41 5.99 4.50 20.56
C SER A 41 7.41 5.05 20.38
N GLY A 42 7.77 5.53 19.19
CA GLY A 42 9.14 5.97 18.87
C GLY A 42 10.09 4.83 18.49
N GLU A 43 9.65 3.57 18.63
CA GLU A 43 10.49 2.37 18.49
C GLU A 43 10.78 2.01 17.03
N TRP A 44 9.91 2.42 16.10
CA TRP A 44 10.00 2.03 14.70
C TRP A 44 10.02 3.24 13.78
N SER A 45 10.99 3.29 12.87
CA SER A 45 10.93 4.14 11.69
C SER A 45 10.23 3.39 10.56
N ILE A 46 9.30 4.05 9.88
CA ILE A 46 8.40 3.45 8.90
C ILE A 46 8.51 4.21 7.58
N VAL A 47 8.85 3.50 6.51
CA VAL A 47 8.78 3.99 5.13
C VAL A 47 7.48 3.46 4.52
N GLU A 48 6.59 4.35 4.10
CA GLU A 48 5.28 3.99 3.54
C GLU A 48 5.17 4.40 2.07
N PHE A 49 4.92 3.43 1.20
CA PHE A 49 4.62 3.64 -0.22
C PHE A 49 3.11 3.73 -0.41
N PRO A 50 2.55 4.92 -0.74
CA PRO A 50 1.14 5.05 -1.02
C PRO A 50 0.83 4.51 -2.41
N ILE A 51 0.02 3.46 -2.50
CA ILE A 51 -0.29 2.75 -3.75
C ILE A 51 -1.77 2.82 -4.09
N LYS A 52 -2.09 2.68 -5.38
CA LYS A 52 -3.46 2.62 -5.90
C LYS A 52 -3.56 1.55 -6.98
N ALA A 53 -4.61 0.74 -6.95
CA ALA A 53 -4.90 -0.16 -8.07
C ALA A 53 -5.27 0.65 -9.32
N VAL A 54 -4.72 0.28 -10.47
CA VAL A 54 -4.99 0.92 -11.77
C VAL A 54 -5.62 -0.03 -12.78
N SER A 55 -5.44 -1.33 -12.61
CA SER A 55 -6.08 -2.38 -13.41
C SER A 55 -6.32 -3.62 -12.55
N ALA A 56 -7.40 -4.34 -12.82
CA ALA A 56 -7.66 -5.68 -12.31
C ALA A 56 -7.25 -6.70 -13.37
N GLU A 57 -6.75 -7.85 -12.95
CA GLU A 57 -6.46 -9.00 -13.82
C GLU A 57 -7.66 -9.97 -13.86
N ASP A 58 -7.56 -10.99 -14.70
CA ASP A 58 -8.66 -11.94 -14.98
C ASP A 58 -9.10 -12.79 -13.78
N ASP A 59 -8.31 -12.83 -12.70
CA ASP A 59 -8.63 -13.58 -11.47
C ASP A 59 -9.50 -12.79 -10.47
N VAL A 60 -9.84 -11.54 -10.80
CA VAL A 60 -10.74 -10.69 -10.02
C VAL A 60 -12.18 -10.92 -10.46
N ASP A 61 -13.09 -11.14 -9.51
CA ASP A 61 -14.51 -11.35 -9.82
C ASP A 61 -15.13 -10.08 -10.46
N PRO A 62 -15.69 -10.18 -11.67
CA PRO A 62 -16.20 -9.01 -12.39
C PRO A 62 -17.48 -8.43 -11.76
N GLU A 63 -18.32 -9.25 -11.11
CA GLU A 63 -19.54 -8.79 -10.44
C GLU A 63 -19.19 -8.02 -9.17
N GLU A 64 -18.27 -8.55 -8.35
CA GLU A 64 -17.78 -7.85 -7.16
C GLU A 64 -17.02 -6.56 -7.52
N LEU A 65 -16.29 -6.55 -8.65
CA LEU A 65 -15.59 -5.36 -9.14
C LEU A 65 -16.56 -4.27 -9.62
N GLU A 66 -17.66 -4.66 -10.27
CA GLU A 66 -18.73 -3.74 -10.64
C GLU A 66 -19.42 -3.16 -9.39
N GLU A 67 -19.69 -3.98 -8.37
CA GLU A 67 -20.25 -3.53 -7.09
C GLU A 67 -19.32 -2.57 -6.34
N PHE A 68 -18.01 -2.85 -6.36
CA PHE A 68 -16.99 -1.95 -5.82
C PHE A 68 -16.92 -0.62 -6.57
N GLY A 69 -17.26 -0.64 -7.87
CA GLY A 69 -17.36 0.54 -8.72
C GLY A 69 -16.00 1.02 -9.24
N SER A 70 -15.32 1.91 -8.50
CA SER A 70 -14.12 2.59 -9.02
C SER A 70 -12.83 2.18 -8.29
N LEU A 71 -11.83 1.75 -9.06
CA LEU A 71 -10.46 1.54 -8.56
C LEU A 71 -9.79 2.81 -8.01
N ASN A 72 -10.37 3.99 -8.22
CA ASN A 72 -9.89 5.20 -7.52
C ASN A 72 -10.03 5.10 -6.00
N GLY A 73 -10.96 4.28 -5.49
CA GLY A 73 -11.12 3.97 -4.07
C GLY A 73 -10.17 2.88 -3.57
N ALA A 74 -9.54 2.10 -4.46
CA ALA A 74 -8.62 1.01 -4.13
C ALA A 74 -7.21 1.56 -3.80
N MET A 75 -7.13 2.31 -2.71
CA MET A 75 -5.90 2.90 -2.18
C MET A 75 -5.35 2.03 -1.04
N ASN A 76 -4.04 1.85 -0.98
CA ASN A 76 -3.38 1.11 0.10
C ASN A 76 -1.98 1.66 0.39
N ARG A 77 -1.27 1.06 1.36
CA ARG A 77 0.12 1.37 1.69
C ARG A 77 0.94 0.10 1.85
N ILE A 78 2.16 0.14 1.31
CA ILE A 78 3.20 -0.85 1.64
C ILE A 78 4.16 -0.19 2.63
N SER A 79 4.30 -0.80 3.80
CA SER A 79 5.10 -0.24 4.88
C SER A 79 6.33 -1.11 5.17
N PHE A 80 7.50 -0.50 5.20
CA PHE A 80 8.74 -1.10 5.66
C PHE A 80 9.14 -0.48 6.99
N MET A 81 9.34 -1.32 8.01
CA MET A 81 9.66 -0.88 9.37
C MET A 81 11.10 -1.26 9.74
N ALA A 82 11.77 -0.37 10.45
CA ALA A 82 13.10 -0.59 10.99
C ALA A 82 13.19 -0.07 12.43
N PRO A 83 13.87 -0.77 13.34
CA PRO A 83 13.99 -0.33 14.73
C PRO A 83 14.88 0.92 14.84
N THR A 84 14.51 1.83 15.75
CA THR A 84 15.25 3.07 16.02
C THR A 84 16.33 2.92 17.09
N ALA A 85 16.31 1.84 17.88
CA ALA A 85 17.26 1.59 18.95
C ALA A 85 18.69 1.43 18.44
N ASP A 86 19.68 1.93 19.18
CA ASP A 86 21.10 1.81 18.82
C ASP A 86 21.74 0.57 19.46
N THR A 87 21.35 -0.62 18.98
CA THR A 87 21.95 -1.90 19.38
C THR A 87 22.43 -2.68 18.17
N PRO A 88 23.38 -3.63 18.32
CA PRO A 88 23.85 -4.46 17.21
C PRO A 88 22.73 -5.26 16.52
N GLU A 89 21.76 -5.76 17.27
CA GLU A 89 20.59 -6.47 16.74
C GLU A 89 19.71 -5.54 15.92
N ALA A 90 19.46 -4.32 16.42
CA ALA A 90 18.68 -3.31 15.71
C ALA A 90 19.37 -2.85 14.43
N GLU A 91 20.70 -2.77 14.41
CA GLU A 91 21.48 -2.44 13.21
C GLU A 91 21.35 -3.52 12.12
N ALA A 92 21.38 -4.79 12.52
CA ALA A 92 21.16 -5.91 11.59
C ALA A 92 19.75 -5.85 10.97
N ASP A 93 18.73 -5.50 11.76
CA ASP A 93 17.36 -5.38 11.27
C ASP A 93 17.14 -4.12 10.41
N ARG A 94 17.80 -2.99 10.71
CA ARG A 94 17.86 -1.83 9.82
C ARG A 94 18.46 -2.18 8.46
N THR A 95 19.56 -2.92 8.45
CA THR A 95 20.21 -3.36 7.20
C THR A 95 19.27 -4.23 6.36
N LYS A 96 18.53 -5.16 7.00
CA LYS A 96 17.51 -5.98 6.32
C LYS A 96 16.38 -5.13 5.77
N ALA A 97 15.90 -4.13 6.51
CA ALA A 97 14.85 -3.22 6.06
C ALA A 97 15.29 -2.42 4.83
N LEU A 98 16.49 -1.83 4.86
CA LEU A 98 17.06 -1.11 3.72
C LEU A 98 17.24 -2.01 2.50
N TYR A 99 17.71 -3.26 2.69
CA TYR A 99 17.81 -4.22 1.60
C TYR A 99 16.45 -4.57 0.99
N ARG A 100 15.40 -4.74 1.81
CA ARG A 100 14.04 -5.00 1.32
C ARG A 100 13.48 -3.81 0.53
N ILE A 101 13.72 -2.57 0.99
CA ILE A 101 13.33 -1.35 0.27
C ILE A 101 14.06 -1.28 -1.07
N LYS A 102 15.39 -1.46 -1.08
CA LYS A 102 16.21 -1.50 -2.30
C LYS A 102 15.68 -2.54 -3.28
N LYS A 103 15.47 -3.78 -2.82
CA LYS A 103 14.96 -4.88 -3.63
C LYS A 103 13.59 -4.57 -4.20
N PHE A 104 12.69 -3.97 -3.42
CA PHE A 104 11.37 -3.57 -3.91
C PHE A 104 11.48 -2.50 -5.00
N CYS A 105 12.29 -1.46 -4.80
CA CYS A 105 12.46 -0.40 -5.80
C CYS A 105 13.11 -0.92 -7.09
N GLN A 106 14.18 -1.71 -6.99
CA GLN A 106 14.96 -2.14 -8.16
C GLN A 106 14.36 -3.38 -8.86
N ASN A 107 13.89 -4.37 -8.11
CA ASN A 107 13.48 -5.65 -8.70
C ASN A 107 11.98 -5.71 -8.96
N THR A 108 11.17 -5.01 -8.15
CA THR A 108 9.71 -5.01 -8.28
C THR A 108 9.25 -3.78 -9.06
N LEU A 109 9.58 -2.57 -8.60
CA LEU A 109 9.18 -1.34 -9.27
C LEU A 109 10.02 -1.04 -10.52
N ARG A 110 11.23 -1.61 -10.61
CA ARG A 110 12.22 -1.36 -11.68
C ARG A 110 12.42 0.14 -11.91
N VAL A 111 12.61 0.88 -10.82
CA VAL A 111 12.86 2.33 -10.90
C VAL A 111 14.06 2.62 -11.79
N ASP A 112 13.93 3.63 -12.64
CA ASP A 112 15.03 4.12 -13.47
C ASP A 112 15.93 5.02 -12.62
N ALA A 113 17.03 4.45 -12.13
CA ALA A 113 18.00 5.14 -11.28
C ALA A 113 19.42 4.60 -11.54
N GLU A 114 20.42 5.40 -11.17
CA GLU A 114 21.83 5.02 -11.26
C GLU A 114 22.15 3.80 -10.37
N GLU A 115 23.18 3.02 -10.72
CA GLU A 115 23.51 1.77 -10.00
C GLU A 115 23.89 2.01 -8.53
N ASP A 116 24.48 3.16 -8.23
CA ASP A 116 24.88 3.62 -6.89
C ASP A 116 23.91 4.64 -6.28
N ALA A 117 22.71 4.79 -6.87
CA ALA A 117 21.65 5.63 -6.32
C ALA A 117 21.37 5.29 -4.85
N SER A 118 21.26 6.34 -4.05
CA SER A 118 20.87 6.24 -2.65
C SER A 118 19.43 5.75 -2.52
N ILE A 119 19.08 5.21 -1.34
CA ILE A 119 17.70 4.79 -1.08
C ILE A 119 16.72 5.95 -1.27
N ARG A 120 17.11 7.19 -0.93
CA ARG A 120 16.26 8.36 -1.12
C ARG A 120 15.95 8.61 -2.59
N GLU A 121 16.96 8.54 -3.45
CA GLU A 121 16.78 8.70 -4.91
C GLU A 121 15.88 7.59 -5.48
N LEU A 122 16.02 6.35 -4.99
CA LEU A 122 15.11 5.26 -5.36
C LEU A 122 13.65 5.53 -4.93
N LEU A 123 13.42 6.12 -3.75
CA LEU A 123 12.07 6.48 -3.28
C LEU A 123 11.47 7.62 -4.13
N ASP A 124 12.28 8.63 -4.49
CA ASP A 124 11.83 9.74 -5.31
C ASP A 124 11.49 9.27 -6.74
N ALA A 125 12.26 8.33 -7.29
CA ALA A 125 12.03 7.73 -8.60
C ALA A 125 10.87 6.72 -8.62
N ALA A 126 10.39 6.26 -7.47
CA ALA A 126 9.33 5.24 -7.39
C ALA A 126 7.94 5.76 -7.84
N VAL A 127 7.74 7.07 -7.90
CA VAL A 127 6.43 7.66 -8.21
C VAL A 127 5.99 7.28 -9.63
N ASN A 128 4.73 6.86 -9.76
CA ASN A 128 4.11 6.33 -10.98
C ASN A 128 4.66 4.98 -11.46
N CYS A 129 5.69 4.39 -10.83
CA CYS A 129 6.09 3.03 -11.13
C CYS A 129 4.95 2.06 -10.80
N GLN A 130 4.83 1.04 -11.65
CA GLN A 130 3.79 0.03 -11.54
C GLN A 130 4.38 -1.32 -11.16
N PHE A 131 3.57 -2.13 -10.47
CA PHE A 131 3.89 -3.50 -10.11
C PHE A 131 2.60 -4.30 -10.00
N MET A 132 2.73 -5.61 -10.13
CA MET A 132 1.63 -6.54 -9.96
C MET A 132 1.63 -7.08 -8.52
N ALA A 133 0.47 -7.13 -7.87
CA ALA A 133 0.32 -7.72 -6.55
C ALA A 133 -1.13 -8.13 -6.25
N GLN A 134 -1.28 -9.07 -5.32
CA GLN A 134 -2.57 -9.60 -4.90
C GLN A 134 -3.19 -8.74 -3.80
N ALA A 135 -4.46 -8.37 -3.97
CA ALA A 135 -5.32 -7.89 -2.89
C ALA A 135 -5.90 -9.10 -2.14
N THR A 136 -5.66 -9.16 -0.84
CA THR A 136 -6.16 -10.24 0.03
C THR A 136 -6.94 -9.66 1.18
N TRP A 137 -8.07 -10.27 1.54
CA TRP A 137 -8.87 -9.81 2.67
C TRP A 137 -8.25 -10.27 3.99
N ARG A 138 -8.20 -9.34 4.93
CA ARG A 138 -7.84 -9.58 6.32
C ARG A 138 -8.99 -9.08 7.20
N PRO A 139 -9.62 -9.95 8.00
CA PRO A 139 -10.61 -9.49 8.97
C PRO A 139 -9.92 -8.60 10.03
N SER A 140 -10.65 -7.63 10.56
CA SER A 140 -10.27 -6.93 11.79
C SER A 140 -10.25 -7.88 12.98
N ASP A 141 -9.61 -7.48 14.07
CA ASP A 141 -9.50 -8.30 15.28
C ASP A 141 -10.86 -8.61 15.92
N ASP A 142 -11.84 -7.72 15.74
CA ASP A 142 -13.24 -7.90 16.15
C ASP A 142 -14.11 -8.60 15.09
N GLY A 143 -13.59 -8.80 13.88
CA GLY A 143 -14.28 -9.45 12.76
C GLY A 143 -15.36 -8.61 12.07
N GLU A 144 -15.54 -7.34 12.45
CA GLU A 144 -16.58 -6.47 11.89
C GLU A 144 -16.14 -5.82 10.55
N GLU A 145 -14.85 -5.56 10.40
CA GLU A 145 -14.26 -4.93 9.23
C GLU A 145 -13.41 -5.90 8.43
N THR A 146 -13.26 -5.58 7.14
CA THR A 146 -12.38 -6.32 6.24
C THR A 146 -11.42 -5.32 5.62
N TYR A 147 -10.14 -5.53 5.88
CA TYR A 147 -9.06 -4.74 5.32
C TYR A 147 -8.45 -5.46 4.12
N ILE A 148 -7.82 -4.68 3.25
CA ILE A 148 -7.04 -5.20 2.14
C ILE A 148 -5.58 -5.24 2.55
N ASP A 149 -4.98 -6.42 2.54
CA ASP A 149 -3.53 -6.59 2.53
C ASP A 149 -3.06 -6.80 1.10
N VAL A 150 -1.99 -6.11 0.71
CA VAL A 150 -1.33 -6.32 -0.59
C VAL A 150 -0.16 -7.28 -0.40
N LYS A 151 -0.11 -8.38 -1.19
CA LYS A 151 0.91 -9.44 -1.06
C LYS A 151 1.45 -9.88 -2.43
N GLY A 152 2.60 -10.56 -2.41
CA GLY A 152 3.14 -11.22 -3.59
C GLY A 152 3.61 -10.26 -4.69
N TYR A 153 4.39 -9.24 -4.35
CA TYR A 153 4.79 -8.20 -5.30
C TYR A 153 5.70 -8.74 -6.41
N ALA A 154 5.30 -8.51 -7.65
CA ALA A 154 6.04 -8.87 -8.86
C ALA A 154 6.16 -7.65 -9.80
N PRO A 155 7.24 -7.55 -10.58
CA PRO A 155 7.34 -6.51 -11.61
C PRO A 155 6.25 -6.70 -12.66
N VAL A 156 5.79 -5.59 -13.24
CA VAL A 156 5.09 -5.62 -14.53
C VAL A 156 6.10 -5.87 -15.64
N ASP A 157 5.67 -6.55 -16.70
CA ASP A 157 6.49 -6.81 -17.89
C ASP A 157 6.74 -5.53 -18.71
#